data_AF-A0AB34YBZ9-F1
#
_entry.id   AF-A0AB34YBZ9-F1
#
_cell.length_a   1.000
_cell.length_b   1.000
_cell.length_c   1.000
_cell.angle_alpha   90.00
_cell.angle_beta   90.00
_cell.angle_gamma   90.00
#
_symmetry.space_group_name_H-M   'P 1'
#
loop_
_entity.id
_entity.type
_entity.pdbx_description
1 polymer ?
#
loop_
_entity_poly.entity_id
_entity_poly.type
_entity_poly.pdbx_seq_one_letter_code
_entity_poly.pdbx_strand_id
1 'polypeptide(L)'
;MSASNSRKATQVLTFRMTPDEGDALRAAAKANGIGPATFARRAAFKAASLPLPGYEAKAPDPDKIDKARLIGEINRIGSNLNQIAKITNLTKRAPSSKEVKVLFAEVRALRIDILKALET
;
A
#
# COMPACT_ATOMS: atom_id res chain seq x y z
N MET A 1 -8.77 -34.69 -13.76
CA MET A 1 -8.03 -33.76 -12.87
C MET A 1 -7.09 -32.93 -13.72
N SER A 2 -7.25 -31.61 -13.79
CA SER A 2 -6.36 -30.73 -14.56
C SER A 2 -5.08 -30.46 -13.75
N ALA A 3 -3.95 -31.00 -14.21
CA ALA A 3 -2.64 -30.82 -13.60
C ALA A 3 -2.08 -29.44 -13.98
N SER A 4 -2.41 -28.43 -13.18
CA SER A 4 -1.78 -27.12 -13.29
C SER A 4 -0.35 -27.22 -12.73
N ASN A 5 0.64 -27.28 -13.63
CA ASN A 5 2.08 -27.32 -13.32
C ASN A 5 2.62 -26.06 -12.60
N SER A 6 1.76 -25.08 -12.28
CA SER A 6 2.14 -23.87 -11.55
C SER A 6 1.85 -23.94 -10.05
N ARG A 7 1.27 -25.03 -9.54
CA ARG A 7 0.93 -25.18 -8.12
C ARG A 7 2.18 -25.40 -7.27
N LYS A 8 2.58 -24.37 -6.52
CA LYS A 8 3.68 -24.43 -5.53
C LYS A 8 3.29 -25.08 -4.21
N ALA A 9 2.01 -25.02 -3.81
CA ALA A 9 1.50 -25.69 -2.63
C ALA A 9 0.72 -26.96 -3.04
N THR A 10 1.31 -28.13 -2.79
CA THR A 10 0.76 -29.43 -3.22
C THR A 10 0.21 -30.26 -2.06
N GLN A 11 0.66 -30.01 -0.83
CA GLN A 11 0.16 -30.69 0.37
C GLN A 11 -1.08 -30.00 0.94
N VAL A 12 -2.05 -30.80 1.37
CA VAL A 12 -3.32 -30.35 1.95
C VAL A 12 -3.41 -30.86 3.39
N LEU A 13 -3.66 -29.95 4.32
CA LEU A 13 -4.00 -30.25 5.71
C LEU A 13 -5.46 -29.84 5.94
N THR A 14 -6.28 -30.75 6.47
CA THR A 14 -7.68 -30.48 6.82
C THR A 14 -7.90 -30.68 8.31
N PHE A 15 -8.77 -29.87 8.89
CA PHE A 15 -9.23 -30.00 10.27
C PHE A 15 -10.73 -29.76 10.32
N ARG A 16 -11.40 -30.41 11.29
CA ARG A 16 -12.84 -30.22 11.51
C ARG A 16 -13.05 -28.99 12.38
N MET A 17 -14.17 -28.32 12.14
CA MET A 17 -14.62 -27.15 12.88
C MET A 17 -16.12 -27.26 13.11
N THR A 18 -16.60 -26.70 14.21
CA THR A 18 -18.02 -26.49 14.42
C THR A 18 -18.55 -25.41 13.46
N PRO A 19 -19.88 -25.32 13.26
CA PRO A 19 -20.47 -24.24 12.47
C PRO A 19 -20.05 -22.84 12.97
N ASP A 20 -20.10 -22.63 14.28
CA ASP A 20 -19.78 -21.35 14.93
C ASP A 20 -18.31 -20.96 14.73
N GLU A 21 -17.39 -21.92 14.87
CA GLU A 21 -15.96 -21.72 14.61
C GLU A 21 -15.72 -21.34 13.14
N GLY A 22 -16.44 -21.99 12.22
CA GLY A 22 -16.37 -21.70 10.79
C GLY A 22 -16.84 -20.29 10.46
N ASP A 23 -17.92 -19.83 11.09
CA ASP A 23 -18.45 -18.48 10.89
C ASP A 23 -17.53 -17.40 11.48
N ALA A 24 -17.00 -17.63 12.68
CA ALA A 24 -16.01 -16.76 13.29
C ALA A 24 -14.74 -16.62 12.41
N LEU A 25 -14.25 -17.73 11.85
CA LEU A 25 -13.08 -17.74 10.96
C LEU A 25 -13.36 -16.97 9.66
N ARG A 26 -14.54 -17.15 9.05
CA ARG A 26 -14.94 -16.41 7.84
C ARG A 26 -15.07 -14.91 8.11
N ALA A 27 -15.64 -14.53 9.26
CA ALA A 27 -15.76 -13.14 9.66
C ALA A 27 -14.38 -12.49 9.85
N ALA A 28 -13.46 -13.17 10.55
CA ALA A 28 -12.09 -12.70 10.73
C ALA A 28 -11.33 -12.57 9.41
N ALA A 29 -11.49 -13.53 8.50
CA ALA A 29 -10.88 -13.48 7.17
C ALA A 29 -11.40 -12.29 6.36
N LYS A 30 -12.72 -12.04 6.39
CA LYS A 30 -13.36 -10.90 5.74
C LYS A 30 -12.86 -9.56 6.27
N ALA A 31 -12.69 -9.43 7.60
CA ALA A 31 -12.13 -8.23 8.22
C ALA A 31 -10.69 -7.93 7.77
N ASN A 32 -9.94 -8.97 7.38
CA ASN A 32 -8.57 -8.86 6.85
C ASN A 32 -8.51 -8.78 5.31
N GLY A 33 -9.67 -8.75 4.62
CA GLY A 33 -9.73 -8.67 3.16
C GLY A 33 -9.15 -9.89 2.44
N ILE A 34 -9.06 -11.05 3.10
CA ILE A 34 -8.47 -12.28 2.54
C ILE A 34 -9.42 -13.48 2.67
N GLY A 35 -9.18 -14.53 1.88
CA GLY A 35 -9.96 -15.75 1.93
C GLY A 35 -9.74 -16.55 3.24
N PRO A 36 -10.72 -17.34 3.71
CA PRO A 36 -10.63 -18.10 4.97
C PRO A 36 -9.43 -19.05 5.05
N ALA A 37 -9.12 -19.74 3.94
CA ALA A 37 -7.96 -20.64 3.87
C ALA A 37 -6.63 -19.89 3.97
N THR A 38 -6.51 -18.73 3.33
CA THR A 38 -5.33 -17.87 3.42
C THR A 38 -5.17 -17.31 4.83
N PHE A 39 -6.27 -16.88 5.46
CA PHE A 39 -6.27 -16.41 6.84
C PHE A 39 -5.79 -17.49 7.82
N ALA A 40 -6.38 -18.68 7.77
CA ALA A 40 -6.00 -19.80 8.61
C ALA A 40 -4.53 -20.23 8.39
N ARG A 41 -4.10 -20.31 7.13
CA ARG A 41 -2.72 -20.67 6.78
C ARG A 41 -1.71 -19.66 7.34
N ARG A 42 -1.98 -18.36 7.21
CA ARG A 42 -1.12 -17.30 7.75
C ARG A 42 -1.04 -17.33 9.27
N ALA A 43 -2.17 -17.56 9.95
CA ALA A 43 -2.20 -17.71 11.40
C ALA A 43 -1.36 -18.90 11.86
N ALA A 44 -1.53 -20.07 11.22
CA ALA A 44 -0.75 -21.27 11.51
C ALA A 44 0.75 -21.08 11.25
N PHE A 45 1.11 -20.45 10.13
CA PHE A 45 2.51 -20.20 9.77
C PHE A 45 3.15 -19.21 10.75
N LYS A 46 2.43 -18.16 11.13
CA LYS A 46 2.89 -17.19 12.15
C LYS A 46 3.12 -17.87 13.50
N ALA A 47 2.18 -18.70 13.95
CA ALA A 47 2.32 -19.45 15.20
C ALA A 47 3.51 -20.42 15.18
N ALA A 48 3.79 -21.01 14.02
CA ALA A 48 4.94 -21.90 13.80
C ALA A 48 6.26 -21.15 13.48
N SER A 49 6.28 -19.81 13.51
CA SER A 49 7.43 -18.98 13.11
C SER A 49 7.95 -19.27 11.69
N LEU A 50 7.05 -19.69 10.78
CA LEU A 50 7.36 -19.94 9.37
C LEU A 50 7.21 -18.64 8.54
N PRO A 51 8.09 -18.41 7.54
CA PRO A 51 7.95 -17.27 6.65
C PRO A 51 6.67 -17.38 5.81
N LEU A 52 5.99 -16.26 5.58
CA LEU A 52 4.85 -16.24 4.66
C LEU A 52 5.30 -16.57 3.23
N PRO A 53 4.56 -17.42 2.49
CA PRO A 53 4.94 -17.77 1.12
C PRO A 53 4.88 -16.54 0.21
N GLY A 54 5.99 -16.20 -0.46
CA GLY A 54 6.07 -15.02 -1.32
C GLY A 54 5.19 -15.06 -2.59
N TYR A 55 4.63 -16.23 -2.93
CA TYR A 55 3.66 -16.39 -4.02
C TYR A 55 2.21 -16.18 -3.59
N GLU A 56 1.93 -16.09 -2.29
CA GLU A 56 0.63 -15.57 -1.86
C GLU A 56 0.62 -14.08 -2.15
N ALA A 57 -0.41 -13.60 -2.85
CA ALA A 57 -0.64 -12.17 -3.00
C ALA A 57 -0.67 -11.55 -1.60
N LYS A 58 0.35 -10.75 -1.27
CA LYS A 58 0.28 -9.86 -0.13
C LYS A 58 -0.91 -8.95 -0.42
N ALA A 59 -1.89 -8.91 0.48
CA ALA A 59 -2.88 -7.85 0.41
C ALA A 59 -2.11 -6.53 0.32
N PRO A 60 -2.55 -5.57 -0.51
CA PRO A 60 -1.91 -4.27 -0.53
C PRO A 60 -1.93 -3.75 0.90
N ASP A 61 -0.75 -3.57 1.44
CA ASP A 61 -0.52 -3.05 2.78
C ASP A 61 -1.21 -1.68 2.84
N PRO A 62 -2.24 -1.48 3.68
CA PRO A 62 -2.99 -0.22 3.72
C PRO A 62 -2.04 0.97 3.86
N ASP A 63 -1.00 0.82 4.70
CA ASP A 63 0.05 1.81 4.91
C ASP A 63 0.90 2.09 3.66
N LYS A 64 1.02 1.11 2.74
CA LYS A 64 1.73 1.31 1.47
C LYS A 64 0.90 2.06 0.45
N ILE A 65 -0.43 1.92 0.47
CA ILE A 65 -1.31 2.68 -0.43
C ILE A 65 -1.18 4.18 -0.12
N ASP A 66 -1.14 4.55 1.17
CA ASP A 66 -0.95 5.94 1.57
C ASP A 66 0.46 6.46 1.29
N LYS A 67 1.51 5.66 1.55
CA LYS A 67 2.90 6.05 1.21
C LYS A 67 3.10 6.26 -0.29
N ALA A 68 2.54 5.39 -1.14
CA ALA A 68 2.66 5.53 -2.59
C ALA A 68 1.97 6.81 -3.09
N ARG A 69 0.81 7.15 -2.53
CA ARG A 69 0.09 8.40 -2.82
C ARG A 69 0.91 9.64 -2.41
N LEU A 70 1.49 9.62 -1.21
CA LEU A 70 2.34 10.71 -0.72
C LEU A 70 3.60 10.89 -1.57
N ILE A 71 4.25 9.79 -1.97
CA ILE A 71 5.39 9.82 -2.90
C ILE A 71 4.98 10.43 -4.24
N GLY A 72 3.78 10.11 -4.74
CA GLY A 72 3.23 10.68 -5.97
C GLY A 72 3.10 12.20 -5.91
N GLU A 73 2.54 12.73 -4.82
CA GLU A 73 2.41 14.19 -4.65
C GLU A 73 3.77 14.89 -4.48
N ILE A 74 4.72 14.30 -3.75
CA ILE A 74 6.09 14.85 -3.63
C ILE A 74 6.76 14.93 -5.01
N ASN A 75 6.63 13.88 -5.82
CA ASN A 75 7.19 13.85 -7.17
C ASN A 75 6.57 14.93 -8.06
N ARG A 76 5.26 15.20 -7.91
CA ARG A 76 4.56 16.25 -8.66
C ARG A 76 5.10 17.64 -8.33
N ILE A 77 5.29 17.94 -7.04
CA ILE A 77 5.88 19.21 -6.59
C ILE A 77 7.33 19.35 -7.06
N GLY A 78 8.14 18.29 -6.92
CA GLY A 78 9.52 18.28 -7.39
C GLY A 78 9.62 18.56 -8.90
N SER A 79 8.69 18.02 -9.68
CA SER A 79 8.59 18.31 -11.12
C SER A 79 8.26 19.79 -11.39
N ASN A 80 7.28 20.36 -10.69
CA ASN A 80 6.92 21.78 -10.83
C ASN A 80 8.09 22.71 -10.47
N LEU A 81 8.80 22.41 -9.37
CA LEU A 81 10.03 23.12 -8.96
C LEU A 81 11.11 23.04 -10.04
N ASN A 82 11.34 21.85 -10.58
CA ASN A 82 12.36 21.63 -11.61
C ASN A 82 12.02 22.38 -12.91
N GLN A 83 10.74 22.47 -13.27
CA GLN A 83 10.28 23.26 -14.41
C GLN A 83 10.51 24.77 -14.21
N ILE A 84 10.19 25.30 -13.02
CA ILE A 84 10.45 26.71 -12.69
C ILE A 84 11.95 26.99 -12.72
N ALA A 85 12.77 26.11 -12.14
CA ALA A 85 14.22 26.25 -12.16
C ALA A 85 14.76 26.24 -13.60
N LYS A 86 14.26 25.34 -14.45
CA LYS A 86 14.65 25.28 -15.87
C LYS A 86 14.29 26.56 -16.62
N ILE A 87 13.08 27.09 -16.44
CA ILE A 87 12.62 28.34 -17.08
C ILE A 87 13.44 29.53 -16.56
N THR A 88 13.67 29.61 -15.26
CA THR A 88 14.48 30.66 -14.62
C THR A 88 15.92 30.65 -15.17
N ASN A 89 16.53 29.48 -15.27
CA ASN A 89 17.89 29.30 -15.79
C ASN A 89 17.97 29.64 -17.29
N LEU A 90 16.97 29.26 -18.09
CA LEU A 90 16.89 29.56 -19.53
C LEU A 90 16.68 31.06 -19.79
N THR A 91 15.81 31.71 -19.03
CA THR A 91 15.44 33.11 -19.26
C THR A 91 16.32 34.12 -18.52
N LYS A 92 17.17 33.64 -17.58
CA LYS A 92 17.94 34.44 -16.62
C LYS A 92 17.10 35.49 -15.87
N ARG A 93 15.81 35.24 -15.73
CA ARG A 93 14.87 36.11 -15.02
C ARG A 93 14.33 35.36 -13.81
N ALA A 94 14.30 36.04 -12.67
CA ALA A 94 13.69 35.48 -11.47
C ALA A 94 12.20 35.19 -11.74
N PRO A 95 11.65 34.08 -11.21
CA PRO A 95 10.23 33.80 -11.30
C PRO A 95 9.44 34.92 -10.62
N SER A 96 8.26 35.22 -11.15
CA SER A 96 7.41 36.25 -10.56
C SER A 96 6.98 35.85 -9.14
N SER A 97 6.79 36.85 -8.28
CA SER A 97 6.34 36.61 -6.90
C SER A 97 4.99 35.88 -6.83
N LYS A 98 4.18 35.96 -7.89
CA LYS A 98 2.91 35.24 -8.03
C LYS A 98 3.14 33.73 -8.23
N GLU A 99 4.05 33.34 -9.10
CA GLU A 99 4.39 31.93 -9.37
C GLU A 99 4.98 31.25 -8.13
N VAL A 100 5.87 31.94 -7.42
CA VAL A 100 6.47 31.43 -6.17
C VAL A 100 5.41 31.22 -5.08
N LYS A 101 4.44 32.14 -4.96
CA LYS A 101 3.34 32.02 -3.98
C LYS A 101 2.41 30.83 -4.26
N VAL A 102 2.12 30.56 -5.54
CA VAL A 102 1.31 29.39 -5.94
C VAL A 102 2.03 28.09 -5.54
N LEU A 103 3.33 27.99 -5.83
CA LEU A 103 4.14 26.84 -5.46
C LEU A 103 4.18 26.61 -3.94
N PHE A 104 4.36 27.69 -3.17
CA PHE A 104 4.33 27.63 -1.71
C PHE A 104 2.97 27.17 -1.15
N ALA A 105 1.87 27.52 -1.82
CA ALA A 105 0.55 27.06 -1.42
C ALA A 105 0.39 25.55 -1.67
N GLU A 106 0.86 25.02 -2.81
CA GLU A 106 0.84 23.59 -3.12
C GLU A 106 1.68 22.78 -2.11
N VAL A 107 2.88 23.25 -1.77
CA VAL A 107 3.76 22.62 -0.77
C VAL A 107 3.11 22.61 0.62
N ARG A 108 2.44 23.69 1.01
CA ARG A 108 1.73 23.76 2.30
C ARG A 108 0.53 22.82 2.35
N ALA A 109 -0.24 22.72 1.27
CA ALA A 109 -1.36 21.78 1.17
C ALA A 109 -0.87 20.33 1.33
N LEU A 110 0.21 19.97 0.61
CA LEU A 110 0.81 18.64 0.74
C LEU A 110 1.30 18.35 2.16
N ARG A 111 1.94 19.32 2.84
CA ARG A 111 2.36 19.16 4.24
C ARG A 111 1.17 18.85 5.16
N ILE A 112 0.03 19.50 4.96
CA ILE A 112 -1.19 19.25 5.75
C ILE A 112 -1.70 17.82 5.51
N ASP A 113 -1.73 17.39 4.24
CA ASP A 113 -2.21 16.05 3.89
C ASP A 113 -1.29 14.95 4.42
N ILE A 114 0.03 15.16 4.41
CA ILE A 114 1.00 14.26 5.04
C ILE A 114 0.76 14.17 6.55
N LEU A 115 0.61 15.31 7.24
CA LEU A 115 0.42 15.31 8.69
C LEU A 115 -0.88 14.59 9.09
N LYS A 116 -1.97 14.79 8.34
CA LYS A 116 -3.23 14.06 8.57
C LYS A 116 -3.07 12.55 8.38
N ALA A 117 -2.34 12.13 7.36
CA ALA A 117 -2.10 10.72 7.08
C ALA A 117 -1.19 10.03 8.12
N LEU A 118 -0.43 10.80 8.91
CA LEU A 118 0.45 10.29 9.98
C LEU A 118 -0.21 10.28 11.37
N GLU A 119 -1.36 10.95 11.53
CA GLU A 119 -2.13 11.01 12.79
C GLU A 119 -3.19 9.89 12.92
N THR A 120 -3.41 9.11 11.85
CA THR A 120 -4.25 7.90 11.79
C THR A 120 -3.44 6.62 11.93
#